data_AF-A0A4P2QZ66-F1
#
_entry.id   AF-A0A4P2QZ66-F1
#
_cell.length_a   1.000
_cell.length_b   1.000
_cell.length_c   1.000
_cell.angle_alpha   90.00
_cell.angle_beta   90.00
_cell.angle_gamma   90.00
#
_symmetry.space_group_name_H-M   'P 1'
#
loop_
_entity.id
_entity.type
_entity.pdbx_description
1 polymer ?
#
loop_
_entity_poly.entity_id
_entity_poly.type
_entity_poly.pdbx_seq_one_letter_code
_entity_poly.pdbx_strand_id
1 'polypeptide(L)'
;MRERSRPRRRRTILAVAVATLAFGAVGAGCLWEREDHTFGSFCAAAEGGEEHCVGENLGPGAAWSQAERDGALPIEVWATWPNNKTLDDIVASSYSLDVWFGHIDEAIEYVRDDARNAESLRATLAGKLESLLDEATDRQKALLAQAPVDAAGNFKAAMVDKASAEEDQLAAALAADKQAMSVVRTIFDQARSDAAPLRSKYAGVAARFAAYRASEAAETAAYAALSEQASRSDVDGLDDVQQAVLAAAREASRAPGELTAEILRSSAALRVFAAAFDEAMAPHREFLATHGAVLPDMTSGALRSLNAMLGYVERRVARSDATATALLGGIALRRQALRVMQMDEGAREAIARSRARRASEMFGEGARARVEALSAAPPVSEKLGLPLLAERCGELLALVQLRPLCEAAGSSWRDAGCAVLRERFDAAEAELRTGLPRKSAAGLAALREKGMAAAARDAAQARLDAGEVKGAAIAYDTAVRGAEGT
;
A
#
# COMPACT_ATOMS: atom_id res chain seq x y z
N MET A 1 -1.78 4.15 13.38
CA MET A 1 -3.08 4.30 14.08
C MET A 1 -4.04 3.30 13.43
N ARG A 2 -4.67 2.36 14.16
CA ARG A 2 -6.02 2.49 14.78
C ARG A 2 -7.06 3.07 13.79
N GLU A 3 -8.21 2.45 13.50
CA GLU A 3 -8.90 1.33 14.16
C GLU A 3 -9.93 0.61 13.24
N ARG A 4 -10.34 -0.61 13.62
CA ARG A 4 -11.61 -1.34 13.36
C ARG A 4 -12.51 -0.87 12.18
N SER A 5 -12.90 -1.75 11.25
CA SER A 5 -14.01 -2.70 11.48
C SER A 5 -14.27 -3.62 10.26
N ARG A 6 -14.78 -4.85 10.49
CA ARG A 6 -15.26 -5.79 9.45
C ARG A 6 -16.79 -5.75 9.35
N PRO A 7 -17.40 -5.76 8.15
CA PRO A 7 -18.84 -5.95 7.99
C PRO A 7 -19.25 -7.43 8.05
N ARG A 8 -20.49 -7.68 8.51
CA ARG A 8 -21.14 -9.00 8.55
C ARG A 8 -21.32 -9.60 7.15
N ARG A 9 -21.06 -10.91 7.01
CA ARG A 9 -21.90 -11.82 6.20
C ARG A 9 -22.16 -13.12 6.98
N ARG A 10 -23.40 -13.30 7.44
CA ARG A 10 -23.92 -14.61 7.86
C ARG A 10 -24.59 -15.27 6.66
N ARG A 11 -24.16 -16.49 6.34
CA ARG A 11 -24.96 -17.56 5.72
C ARG A 11 -24.47 -18.87 6.37
N THR A 12 -25.19 -19.94 6.62
CA THR A 12 -26.63 -20.30 6.73
C THR A 12 -26.60 -21.84 6.61
N ILE A 13 -27.02 -22.55 7.66
CA ILE A 13 -27.56 -23.93 7.65
C ILE A 13 -26.63 -25.08 7.21
N LEU A 14 -26.42 -26.04 8.12
CA LEU A 14 -26.85 -27.43 7.89
C LEU A 14 -27.02 -28.16 9.24
N ALA A 15 -28.28 -28.45 9.58
CA ALA A 15 -28.68 -29.35 10.66
C ALA A 15 -29.76 -30.28 10.08
N VAL A 16 -29.49 -31.58 10.15
CA VAL A 16 -30.21 -32.72 9.53
C VAL A 16 -29.91 -33.89 10.46
N ALA A 17 -30.84 -34.77 10.87
CA ALA A 17 -32.30 -34.81 10.75
C ALA A 17 -32.85 -35.82 11.81
N VAL A 18 -34.10 -35.70 12.30
CA VAL A 18 -35.27 -36.61 12.03
C VAL A 18 -35.09 -38.05 12.58
N ALA A 19 -36.04 -38.69 13.30
CA ALA A 19 -37.51 -38.75 13.19
C ALA A 19 -38.18 -38.87 14.60
N THR A 20 -39.41 -38.45 14.95
CA THR A 20 -40.78 -38.54 14.35
C THR A 20 -41.27 -39.97 14.10
N LEU A 21 -42.51 -40.42 14.36
CA LEU A 21 -43.78 -39.91 14.94
C LEU A 21 -44.62 -41.19 15.34
N ALA A 22 -45.76 -41.17 16.05
CA ALA A 22 -47.09 -40.87 15.48
C ALA A 22 -48.28 -41.22 16.44
N PHE A 23 -49.27 -40.30 16.54
CA PHE A 23 -50.76 -40.46 16.66
C PHE A 23 -51.43 -41.46 17.65
N GLY A 24 -52.61 -41.17 18.26
CA GLY A 24 -53.41 -39.92 18.33
C GLY A 24 -54.94 -40.12 18.57
N ALA A 25 -55.60 -39.17 19.28
CA ALA A 25 -57.08 -38.94 19.47
C ALA A 25 -57.91 -40.10 20.10
N VAL A 26 -59.00 -39.95 20.87
CA VAL A 26 -60.10 -38.94 21.11
C VAL A 26 -60.51 -39.08 22.61
N GLY A 27 -61.19 -38.17 23.35
CA GLY A 27 -61.74 -36.82 23.14
C GLY A 27 -63.07 -36.60 23.93
N ALA A 28 -63.47 -35.32 24.16
CA ALA A 28 -64.61 -34.85 24.99
C ALA A 28 -64.45 -34.99 26.52
N GLY A 29 -65.08 -34.08 27.28
CA GLY A 29 -64.78 -33.86 28.70
C GLY A 29 -65.70 -34.57 29.70
N CYS A 30 -65.13 -34.96 30.83
CA CYS A 30 -65.80 -35.09 32.12
C CYS A 30 -65.06 -34.20 33.13
N LEU A 31 -65.77 -33.54 34.04
CA LEU A 31 -65.14 -32.93 35.20
C LEU A 31 -64.52 -34.05 36.04
N TRP A 32 -63.22 -33.98 36.25
CA TRP A 32 -62.53 -34.60 37.38
C TRP A 32 -61.76 -33.47 38.06
N GLU A 33 -61.87 -33.38 39.38
CA GLU A 33 -61.08 -32.46 40.17
C GLU A 33 -59.61 -32.79 39.97
N ARG A 34 -58.90 -31.91 39.25
CA ARG A 34 -57.47 -32.06 39.05
C ARG A 34 -56.78 -31.46 40.27
N GLU A 35 -56.63 -32.29 41.29
CA GLU A 35 -55.77 -31.99 42.43
C GLU A 35 -54.39 -31.55 41.92
N ASP A 36 -53.98 -30.34 42.29
CA ASP A 36 -52.80 -29.69 41.71
C ASP A 36 -51.52 -30.13 42.43
N HIS A 37 -51.18 -31.41 42.27
CA HIS A 37 -49.97 -32.06 42.80
C HIS A 37 -48.70 -31.64 42.02
N THR A 38 -48.57 -30.35 41.67
CA THR A 38 -47.50 -29.84 40.79
C THR A 38 -46.12 -29.79 41.45
N PHE A 39 -46.07 -29.73 42.79
CA PHE A 39 -44.83 -29.64 43.58
C PHE A 39 -44.62 -30.86 44.52
N GLY A 40 -45.66 -31.64 44.72
CA GLY A 40 -45.68 -32.89 45.48
C GLY A 40 -47.08 -33.13 46.04
N SER A 41 -47.22 -34.20 46.82
CA SER A 41 -48.43 -34.45 47.62
C SER A 41 -48.07 -35.01 48.99
N PHE A 42 -48.89 -34.70 49.99
CA PHE A 42 -48.88 -35.38 51.27
C PHE A 42 -49.93 -36.48 51.24
N CYS A 43 -49.54 -37.71 51.57
CA CYS A 43 -50.43 -38.85 51.62
C CYS A 43 -50.49 -39.40 53.04
N ALA A 44 -51.67 -39.85 53.46
CA ALA A 44 -51.87 -40.53 54.74
C ALA A 44 -52.78 -41.74 54.57
N ALA A 45 -52.55 -42.78 55.37
CA ALA A 45 -53.38 -43.98 55.42
C ALA A 45 -53.39 -44.54 56.85
N ALA A 46 -54.50 -45.14 57.28
CA ALA A 46 -54.45 -46.08 58.41
C ALA A 46 -53.55 -47.27 58.03
N GLU A 47 -52.94 -47.96 59.00
CA GLU A 47 -52.03 -49.09 58.74
C GLU A 47 -52.72 -50.19 57.89
N GLY A 48 -52.35 -50.28 56.60
CA GLY A 48 -52.97 -51.19 55.61
C GLY A 48 -54.33 -50.74 55.03
N GLY A 49 -54.70 -49.46 55.21
CA GLY A 49 -55.92 -48.83 54.71
C GLY A 49 -55.82 -48.21 53.31
N GLU A 50 -56.79 -47.36 52.97
CA GLU A 50 -56.81 -46.61 51.70
C GLU A 50 -55.87 -45.38 51.79
N GLU A 51 -55.20 -45.02 50.68
CA GLU A 51 -54.24 -43.91 50.63
C GLU A 51 -54.96 -42.60 50.28
N HIS A 52 -54.96 -41.62 51.20
CA HIS A 52 -55.55 -40.30 51.01
C HIS A 52 -54.47 -39.26 50.75
N CYS A 53 -54.33 -38.82 49.50
CA CYS A 53 -53.32 -37.85 49.09
C CYS A 53 -53.91 -36.47 48.81
N VAL A 54 -53.25 -35.43 49.31
CA VAL A 54 -53.61 -34.01 49.09
C VAL A 54 -52.42 -33.25 48.53
N GLY A 55 -52.67 -32.23 47.72
CA GLY A 55 -51.60 -31.37 47.20
C GLY A 55 -50.80 -30.71 48.32
N GLU A 56 -49.49 -30.52 48.11
CA GLU A 56 -48.55 -29.91 49.06
C GLU A 56 -49.11 -28.65 49.76
N ASN A 57 -49.80 -27.80 49.00
CA ASN A 57 -50.41 -26.55 49.47
C ASN A 57 -51.51 -26.71 50.53
N LEU A 58 -51.96 -27.94 50.82
CA LEU A 58 -52.94 -28.27 51.86
C LEU A 58 -52.28 -28.85 53.13
N GLY A 59 -51.00 -29.24 53.05
CA GLY A 59 -50.21 -29.77 54.16
C GLY A 59 -50.58 -31.19 54.64
N PRO A 60 -49.69 -31.84 55.43
CA PRO A 60 -49.89 -33.20 55.91
C PRO A 60 -51.14 -33.38 56.80
N GLY A 61 -51.53 -32.33 57.53
CA GLY A 61 -52.74 -32.36 58.36
C GLY A 61 -54.05 -32.49 57.59
N ALA A 62 -54.10 -32.07 56.32
CA ALA A 62 -55.28 -32.28 55.49
C ALA A 62 -55.39 -33.75 55.03
N ALA A 63 -54.28 -34.41 54.69
CA ALA A 63 -54.23 -35.85 54.40
C ALA A 63 -54.61 -36.67 55.64
N TRP A 64 -54.00 -36.38 56.79
CA TRP A 64 -54.35 -37.00 58.08
C TRP A 64 -55.84 -36.89 58.39
N SER A 65 -56.40 -35.70 58.26
CA SER A 65 -57.83 -35.43 58.53
C SER A 65 -58.79 -36.11 57.55
N GLN A 66 -58.30 -36.68 56.44
CA GLN A 66 -59.07 -37.55 55.56
C GLN A 66 -58.91 -39.01 56.01
N ALA A 67 -57.68 -39.50 56.18
CA ALA A 67 -57.39 -40.86 56.63
C ALA A 67 -58.06 -41.20 57.99
N GLU A 68 -58.14 -40.25 58.93
CA GLU A 68 -58.81 -40.42 60.23
C GLU A 68 -60.34 -40.59 60.12
N ARG A 69 -60.97 -40.20 59.01
CA ARG A 69 -62.41 -40.41 58.80
C ARG A 69 -62.73 -41.82 58.32
N ASP A 70 -61.81 -42.40 57.56
CA ASP A 70 -62.01 -43.68 56.87
C ASP A 70 -61.29 -44.85 57.58
N GLY A 71 -60.39 -44.57 58.53
CA GLY A 71 -59.75 -45.57 59.40
C GLY A 71 -59.40 -45.06 60.80
N ALA A 72 -59.26 -45.99 61.75
CA ALA A 72 -58.77 -45.70 63.10
C ALA A 72 -57.24 -45.78 63.18
N LEU A 73 -56.65 -45.10 64.17
CA LEU A 73 -55.21 -45.11 64.46
C LEU A 73 -54.64 -46.54 64.66
N PRO A 74 -53.37 -46.80 64.30
CA PRO A 74 -52.36 -45.84 63.85
C PRO A 74 -52.47 -45.45 62.36
N ILE A 75 -52.04 -44.22 62.06
CA ILE A 75 -52.01 -43.63 60.71
C ILE A 75 -50.55 -43.37 60.32
N GLU A 76 -50.13 -43.80 59.13
CA GLU A 76 -48.88 -43.38 58.51
C GLU A 76 -49.10 -42.17 57.60
N VAL A 77 -48.10 -41.29 57.51
CA VAL A 77 -48.08 -40.10 56.64
C VAL A 77 -46.74 -40.02 55.93
N TRP A 78 -46.74 -39.74 54.63
CA TRP A 78 -45.52 -39.57 53.83
C TRP A 78 -45.72 -38.49 52.76
N ALA A 79 -44.60 -37.99 52.22
CA ALA A 79 -44.61 -37.04 51.11
C ALA A 79 -44.17 -37.74 49.81
N THR A 80 -44.89 -37.47 48.71
CA THR A 80 -44.54 -37.93 47.37
C THR A 80 -44.04 -36.77 46.50
N TRP A 81 -43.19 -37.10 45.51
CA TRP A 81 -42.65 -36.14 44.56
C TRP A 81 -43.69 -35.72 43.50
N PRO A 82 -43.46 -34.62 42.74
CA PRO A 82 -44.38 -34.17 41.69
C PRO A 82 -44.77 -35.28 40.70
N ASN A 83 -46.07 -35.37 40.40
CA ASN A 83 -46.63 -36.37 39.45
C ASN A 83 -46.09 -36.27 38.01
N ASN A 84 -45.30 -35.25 37.68
CA ASN A 84 -44.64 -35.07 36.39
C ASN A 84 -43.14 -35.43 36.40
N LYS A 85 -42.60 -35.92 37.52
CA LYS A 85 -41.21 -36.38 37.67
C LYS A 85 -41.17 -37.86 38.03
N THR A 86 -40.16 -38.56 37.53
CA THR A 86 -39.81 -39.90 38.00
C THR A 86 -38.84 -39.80 39.17
N LEU A 87 -38.69 -40.88 39.95
CA LEU A 87 -37.69 -40.95 41.02
C LEU A 87 -36.27 -40.71 40.50
N ASP A 88 -35.97 -41.12 39.26
CA ASP A 88 -34.70 -40.83 38.58
C ASP A 88 -34.46 -39.31 38.43
N ASP A 89 -35.49 -38.55 38.06
CA ASP A 89 -35.42 -37.09 37.90
C ASP A 89 -35.27 -36.36 39.24
N ILE A 90 -35.78 -36.96 40.32
CA ILE A 90 -35.55 -36.49 41.69
C ILE A 90 -34.09 -36.75 42.07
N VAL A 91 -33.66 -38.02 42.05
CA VAL A 91 -32.36 -38.46 42.57
C VAL A 91 -31.17 -37.92 41.76
N ALA A 92 -31.35 -37.65 40.46
CA ALA A 92 -30.32 -37.02 39.63
C ALA A 92 -30.14 -35.50 39.88
N SER A 93 -30.97 -34.88 40.73
CA SER A 93 -31.02 -33.44 40.95
C SER A 93 -30.98 -33.11 42.44
N SER A 94 -29.86 -32.56 42.94
CA SER A 94 -29.73 -32.10 44.34
C SER A 94 -30.91 -31.24 44.77
N TYR A 95 -31.28 -30.26 43.94
CA TYR A 95 -32.42 -29.37 44.21
C TYR A 95 -33.77 -30.11 44.31
N SER A 96 -33.98 -31.18 43.53
CA SER A 96 -35.23 -31.96 43.61
C SER A 96 -35.26 -32.87 44.84
N LEU A 97 -34.11 -33.43 45.23
CA LEU A 97 -33.95 -34.19 46.48
C LEU A 97 -34.18 -33.30 47.71
N ASP A 98 -33.54 -32.12 47.75
CA ASP A 98 -33.64 -31.18 48.87
C ASP A 98 -35.09 -30.74 49.13
N VAL A 99 -35.87 -30.50 48.06
CA VAL A 99 -37.31 -30.17 48.16
C VAL A 99 -38.12 -31.36 48.70
N TRP A 100 -37.90 -32.56 48.17
CA TRP A 100 -38.64 -33.75 48.60
C TRP A 100 -38.35 -34.13 50.06
N PHE A 101 -37.09 -34.01 50.51
CA PHE A 101 -36.74 -34.18 51.93
C PHE A 101 -37.39 -33.12 52.82
N GLY A 102 -37.51 -31.87 52.37
CA GLY A 102 -38.25 -30.84 53.11
C GLY A 102 -39.72 -31.21 53.36
N HIS A 103 -40.39 -31.85 52.40
CA HIS A 103 -41.76 -32.33 52.59
C HIS A 103 -41.82 -33.59 53.48
N ILE A 104 -40.81 -34.46 53.42
CA ILE A 104 -40.70 -35.60 54.34
C ILE A 104 -40.55 -35.10 55.79
N ASP A 105 -39.71 -34.10 56.02
CA ASP A 105 -39.57 -33.47 57.32
C ASP A 105 -40.91 -32.88 57.78
N GLU A 106 -41.61 -32.10 56.94
CA GLU A 106 -42.93 -31.52 57.28
C GLU A 106 -43.97 -32.60 57.67
N ALA A 107 -44.01 -33.73 56.96
CA ALA A 107 -44.88 -34.86 57.29
C ALA A 107 -44.53 -35.49 58.66
N ILE A 108 -43.24 -35.64 58.98
CA ILE A 108 -42.76 -36.16 60.27
C ILE A 108 -43.05 -35.16 61.40
N GLU A 109 -42.79 -33.86 61.18
CA GLU A 109 -43.03 -32.81 62.18
C GLU A 109 -44.51 -32.72 62.54
N TYR A 110 -45.42 -32.80 61.57
CA TYR A 110 -46.85 -32.82 61.82
C TYR A 110 -47.28 -33.99 62.72
N VAL A 111 -46.84 -35.22 62.42
CA VAL A 111 -47.22 -36.40 63.22
C VAL A 111 -46.60 -36.34 64.63
N ARG A 112 -45.39 -35.80 64.75
CA ARG A 112 -44.64 -35.66 66.01
C ARG A 112 -45.21 -34.56 66.93
N ASP A 113 -45.43 -33.36 66.39
CA ASP A 113 -45.59 -32.13 67.16
C ASP A 113 -47.04 -31.60 67.19
N ASP A 114 -47.83 -31.86 66.14
CA ASP A 114 -49.24 -31.46 66.05
C ASP A 114 -50.18 -32.61 66.44
N ALA A 115 -50.09 -33.76 65.76
CA ALA A 115 -50.91 -34.94 66.06
C ALA A 115 -50.48 -35.66 67.35
N ARG A 116 -49.19 -35.57 67.71
CA ARG A 116 -48.60 -36.08 68.97
C ARG A 116 -48.87 -37.56 69.25
N ASN A 117 -48.96 -38.37 68.22
CA ASN A 117 -49.25 -39.80 68.34
C ASN A 117 -47.97 -40.64 68.07
N ALA A 118 -47.49 -41.33 69.10
CA ALA A 118 -46.26 -42.12 69.03
C ALA A 118 -46.39 -43.41 68.19
N GLU A 119 -47.59 -43.99 68.08
CA GLU A 119 -47.84 -45.19 67.27
C GLU A 119 -47.92 -44.81 65.78
N SER A 120 -48.54 -43.67 65.47
CA SER A 120 -48.57 -43.10 64.12
C SER A 120 -47.21 -42.59 63.67
N LEU A 121 -46.43 -41.95 64.54
CA LEU A 121 -45.05 -41.58 64.23
C LEU A 121 -44.19 -42.82 63.91
N ARG A 122 -44.42 -43.93 64.63
CA ARG A 122 -43.77 -45.21 64.34
C ARG A 122 -44.25 -45.79 63.00
N ALA A 123 -45.53 -45.72 62.69
CA ALA A 123 -46.09 -46.17 61.41
C ALA A 123 -45.51 -45.36 60.24
N THR A 124 -45.50 -44.02 60.32
CA THR A 124 -44.83 -43.13 59.36
C THR A 124 -43.38 -43.54 59.12
N LEU A 125 -42.58 -43.73 60.18
CA LEU A 125 -41.14 -43.97 60.05
C LEU A 125 -40.74 -45.39 59.60
N ALA A 126 -41.63 -46.38 59.75
CA ALA A 126 -41.37 -47.79 59.39
C ALA A 126 -42.34 -48.33 58.31
N GLY A 127 -43.09 -47.43 57.67
CA GLY A 127 -44.11 -47.73 56.67
C GLY A 127 -43.68 -47.27 55.28
N LYS A 128 -44.63 -46.65 54.56
CA LYS A 128 -44.45 -46.22 53.16
C LYS A 128 -43.27 -45.28 52.95
N LEU A 129 -42.93 -44.45 53.95
CA LEU A 129 -41.78 -43.54 53.88
C LEU A 129 -40.42 -44.27 53.80
N GLU A 130 -40.23 -45.33 54.60
CA GLU A 130 -38.98 -46.11 54.63
C GLU A 130 -38.73 -46.74 53.25
N SER A 131 -39.78 -47.32 52.65
CA SER A 131 -39.76 -47.90 51.31
C SER A 131 -39.33 -46.90 50.22
N LEU A 132 -39.83 -45.66 50.27
CA LEU A 132 -39.47 -44.61 49.31
C LEU A 132 -38.01 -44.13 49.48
N LEU A 133 -37.53 -44.05 50.72
CA LEU A 133 -36.15 -43.68 51.03
C LEU A 133 -35.15 -44.75 50.58
N ASP A 134 -35.48 -46.03 50.75
CA ASP A 134 -34.68 -47.16 50.25
C ASP A 134 -34.61 -47.17 48.72
N GLU A 135 -35.74 -47.00 48.02
CA GLU A 135 -35.78 -46.95 46.55
C GLU A 135 -34.94 -45.79 46.00
N ALA A 136 -35.06 -44.59 46.61
CA ALA A 136 -34.26 -43.42 46.26
C ALA A 136 -32.76 -43.67 46.47
N THR A 137 -32.41 -44.30 47.59
CA THR A 137 -31.04 -44.63 47.98
C THR A 137 -30.40 -45.62 47.01
N ASP A 138 -31.10 -46.69 46.62
CA ASP A 138 -30.60 -47.67 45.66
C ASP A 138 -30.50 -47.10 44.25
N ARG A 139 -31.41 -46.19 43.86
CA ARG A 139 -31.30 -45.48 42.59
C ARG A 139 -30.10 -44.52 42.55
N GLN A 140 -29.79 -43.87 43.67
CA GLN A 140 -28.62 -43.00 43.77
C GLN A 140 -27.31 -43.79 43.68
N LYS A 141 -27.22 -44.95 44.35
CA LYS A 141 -26.09 -45.89 44.19
C LYS A 141 -25.92 -46.31 42.73
N ALA A 142 -27.01 -46.62 42.02
CA ALA A 142 -26.98 -47.04 40.63
C ALA A 142 -26.51 -45.92 39.68
N LEU A 143 -26.85 -44.66 39.94
CA LEU A 143 -26.34 -43.50 39.19
C LEU A 143 -24.84 -43.26 39.45
N LEU A 144 -24.41 -43.31 40.71
CA LEU A 144 -22.99 -43.13 41.11
C LEU A 144 -22.08 -44.27 40.65
N ALA A 145 -22.64 -45.45 40.35
CA ALA A 145 -21.92 -46.59 39.78
C ALA A 145 -21.69 -46.48 38.26
N GLN A 146 -22.27 -45.49 37.57
CA GLN A 146 -22.04 -45.28 36.14
C GLN A 146 -20.64 -44.70 35.90
N ALA A 147 -19.91 -45.24 34.92
CA ALA A 147 -18.55 -44.81 34.64
C ALA A 147 -18.52 -43.34 34.18
N PRO A 148 -17.65 -42.48 34.77
CA PRO A 148 -17.55 -41.09 34.37
C PRO A 148 -17.04 -40.95 32.93
N VAL A 149 -17.58 -39.98 32.19
CA VAL A 149 -17.21 -39.72 30.79
C VAL A 149 -15.75 -39.25 30.70
N ASP A 150 -14.91 -40.00 29.98
CA ASP A 150 -13.51 -39.62 29.71
C ASP A 150 -13.42 -38.48 28.68
N ALA A 151 -13.73 -37.27 29.13
CA ALA A 151 -13.63 -36.07 28.32
C ALA A 151 -12.19 -35.78 27.83
N ALA A 152 -11.17 -36.21 28.59
CA ALA A 152 -9.77 -35.98 28.26
C ALA A 152 -9.29 -36.92 27.14
N GLY A 153 -9.62 -38.21 27.23
CA GLY A 153 -9.39 -39.19 26.16
C GLY A 153 -10.13 -38.82 24.88
N ASN A 154 -11.41 -38.44 24.98
CA ASN A 154 -12.22 -38.01 23.83
C ASN A 154 -11.64 -36.76 23.15
N PHE A 155 -11.20 -35.75 23.90
CA PHE A 155 -10.55 -34.57 23.34
C PHE A 155 -9.20 -34.91 22.67
N LYS A 156 -8.40 -35.78 23.30
CA LYS A 156 -7.12 -36.24 22.75
C LYS A 156 -7.31 -37.01 21.45
N ALA A 157 -8.30 -37.90 21.37
CA ALA A 157 -8.66 -38.62 20.16
C ALA A 157 -9.04 -37.65 19.03
N ALA A 158 -9.97 -36.73 19.28
CA ALA A 158 -10.38 -35.73 18.29
C ALA A 158 -9.23 -34.85 17.77
N MET A 159 -8.23 -34.54 18.62
CA MET A 159 -7.02 -33.81 18.21
C MET A 159 -6.08 -34.67 17.35
N VAL A 160 -5.95 -35.97 17.64
CA VAL A 160 -5.16 -36.91 16.84
C VAL A 160 -5.83 -37.17 15.48
N ASP A 161 -7.14 -37.41 15.47
CA ASP A 161 -7.91 -37.63 14.24
C ASP A 161 -7.83 -36.41 13.32
N LYS A 162 -7.92 -35.20 13.89
CA LYS A 162 -7.74 -33.96 13.14
C LYS A 162 -6.32 -33.81 12.58
N ALA A 163 -5.28 -34.10 13.38
CA ALA A 163 -3.90 -34.00 12.92
C ALA A 163 -3.62 -34.98 11.77
N SER A 164 -4.09 -36.22 11.89
CA SER A 164 -3.98 -37.25 10.84
C SER A 164 -4.75 -36.86 9.56
N ALA A 165 -5.93 -36.23 9.70
CA ALA A 165 -6.72 -35.76 8.55
C ALA A 165 -6.10 -34.55 7.82
N GLU A 166 -5.28 -33.75 8.49
CA GLU A 166 -4.57 -32.60 7.91
C GLU A 166 -3.16 -32.97 7.39
N GLU A 167 -2.58 -34.10 7.84
CA GLU A 167 -1.21 -34.54 7.50
C GLU A 167 -0.97 -34.68 5.99
N ASP A 168 -1.81 -35.44 5.28
CA ASP A 168 -1.68 -35.65 3.83
C ASP A 168 -1.77 -34.34 3.03
N GLN A 169 -2.62 -33.41 3.48
CA GLN A 169 -2.79 -32.10 2.82
C GLN A 169 -1.55 -31.21 3.02
N LEU A 170 -0.99 -31.21 4.22
CA LEU A 170 0.25 -30.50 4.54
C LEU A 170 1.46 -31.10 3.81
N ALA A 171 1.53 -32.44 3.72
CA ALA A 171 2.56 -33.15 2.97
C ALA A 171 2.49 -32.83 1.46
N ALA A 172 1.28 -32.82 0.88
CA ALA A 172 1.05 -32.45 -0.52
C ALA A 172 1.41 -30.98 -0.80
N ALA A 173 1.02 -30.05 0.08
CA ALA A 173 1.41 -28.64 -0.02
C ALA A 173 2.94 -28.45 0.04
N LEU A 174 3.61 -29.10 1.01
CA LEU A 174 5.08 -29.07 1.13
C LEU A 174 5.77 -29.67 -0.11
N ALA A 175 5.20 -30.70 -0.73
CA ALA A 175 5.73 -31.28 -1.97
C ALA A 175 5.58 -30.31 -3.15
N ALA A 176 4.43 -29.64 -3.29
CA ALA A 176 4.20 -28.61 -4.30
C ALA A 176 5.15 -27.42 -4.12
N ASP A 177 5.34 -26.94 -2.89
CA ASP A 177 6.28 -25.85 -2.57
C ASP A 177 7.73 -26.23 -2.94
N LYS A 178 8.18 -27.44 -2.60
CA LYS A 178 9.50 -27.96 -2.99
C LYS A 178 9.68 -28.00 -4.51
N GLN A 179 8.63 -28.36 -5.27
CA GLN A 179 8.66 -28.37 -6.72
C GLN A 179 8.67 -26.95 -7.30
N ALA A 180 7.87 -26.02 -6.76
CA ALA A 180 7.88 -24.62 -7.17
C ALA A 180 9.25 -23.97 -6.89
N MET A 181 9.85 -24.23 -5.71
CA MET A 181 11.20 -23.78 -5.36
C MET A 181 12.27 -24.29 -6.34
N SER A 182 12.20 -25.55 -6.78
CA SER A 182 13.21 -26.12 -7.69
C SER A 182 13.11 -25.53 -9.10
N VAL A 183 11.89 -25.28 -9.59
CA VAL A 183 11.66 -24.57 -10.87
C VAL A 183 12.17 -23.12 -10.78
N VAL A 184 11.77 -22.37 -9.76
CA VAL A 184 12.21 -20.98 -9.54
C VAL A 184 13.73 -20.89 -9.45
N ARG A 185 14.38 -21.80 -8.70
CA ARG A 185 15.84 -21.88 -8.63
C ARG A 185 16.47 -22.12 -9.99
N THR A 186 15.90 -23.01 -10.79
CA THR A 186 16.38 -23.31 -12.15
C THR A 186 16.31 -22.06 -13.05
N ILE A 187 15.24 -21.28 -12.97
CA ILE A 187 15.11 -20.00 -13.69
C ILE A 187 16.18 -19.00 -13.23
N PHE A 188 16.44 -18.88 -11.93
CA PHE A 188 17.51 -18.01 -11.41
C PHE A 188 18.91 -18.44 -11.83
N ASP A 189 19.20 -19.75 -11.83
CA ASP A 189 20.51 -20.28 -12.22
C ASP A 189 20.73 -20.11 -13.74
N GLN A 190 19.68 -20.30 -14.56
CA GLN A 190 19.68 -19.98 -15.99
C GLN A 190 19.87 -18.47 -16.24
N ALA A 191 19.10 -17.61 -15.57
CA ALA A 191 19.21 -16.16 -15.68
C ALA A 191 20.60 -15.65 -15.27
N ARG A 192 21.26 -16.29 -14.30
CA ARG A 192 22.66 -15.99 -13.95
C ARG A 192 23.64 -16.36 -15.08
N SER A 193 23.40 -17.48 -15.76
CA SER A 193 24.17 -17.91 -16.94
C SER A 193 24.01 -16.90 -18.08
N ASP A 194 22.78 -16.53 -18.43
CA ASP A 194 22.47 -15.60 -19.53
C ASP A 194 22.92 -14.16 -19.24
N ALA A 195 22.91 -13.74 -17.98
CA ALA A 195 23.44 -12.44 -17.55
C ALA A 195 24.98 -12.36 -17.59
N ALA A 196 25.71 -13.49 -17.53
CA ALA A 196 27.17 -13.50 -17.51
C ALA A 196 27.82 -12.80 -18.73
N PRO A 197 27.46 -13.10 -19.99
CA PRO A 197 27.97 -12.38 -21.16
C PRO A 197 27.51 -10.92 -21.19
N LEU A 198 26.32 -10.59 -20.67
CA LEU A 198 25.83 -9.20 -20.59
C LEU A 198 26.65 -8.38 -19.59
N ARG A 199 27.01 -8.95 -18.44
CA ARG A 199 27.90 -8.34 -17.45
C ARG A 199 29.28 -8.04 -18.04
N SER A 200 29.83 -8.96 -18.83
CA SER A 200 31.10 -8.77 -19.54
C SER A 200 31.03 -7.63 -20.55
N LYS A 201 29.98 -7.60 -21.40
CA LYS A 201 29.72 -6.52 -22.36
C LYS A 201 29.58 -5.16 -21.67
N TYR A 202 28.78 -5.07 -20.60
CA TYR A 202 28.62 -3.85 -19.81
C TYR A 202 29.96 -3.36 -19.21
N ALA A 203 30.79 -4.25 -18.67
CA ALA A 203 32.10 -3.89 -18.15
C ALA A 203 33.03 -3.35 -19.25
N GLY A 204 33.00 -3.94 -20.45
CA GLY A 204 33.72 -3.43 -21.63
C GLY A 204 33.28 -2.02 -22.04
N VAL A 205 31.97 -1.77 -22.10
CA VAL A 205 31.41 -0.44 -22.39
C VAL A 205 31.81 0.58 -21.32
N ALA A 206 31.74 0.21 -20.04
CA ALA A 206 32.16 1.07 -18.93
C ALA A 206 33.67 1.40 -18.99
N ALA A 207 34.51 0.44 -19.38
CA ALA A 207 35.94 0.66 -19.59
C ALA A 207 36.23 1.60 -20.78
N ARG A 208 35.56 1.40 -21.93
CA ARG A 208 35.67 2.33 -23.08
C ARG A 208 35.15 3.73 -22.75
N PHE A 209 34.07 3.84 -21.97
CA PHE A 209 33.58 5.12 -21.45
C PHE A 209 34.60 5.80 -20.52
N ALA A 210 35.26 5.06 -19.63
CA ALA A 210 36.31 5.60 -18.76
C ALA A 210 37.53 6.07 -19.54
N ALA A 211 37.96 5.30 -20.55
CA ALA A 211 39.04 5.69 -21.46
C ALA A 211 38.69 6.93 -22.29
N TYR A 212 37.45 7.01 -22.80
CA TYR A 212 36.94 8.21 -23.47
C TYR A 212 36.96 9.41 -22.52
N ARG A 213 36.40 9.28 -21.30
CA ARG A 213 36.41 10.34 -20.27
C ARG A 213 37.82 10.88 -20.00
N ALA A 214 38.83 10.02 -19.95
CA ALA A 214 40.21 10.41 -19.69
C ALA A 214 40.81 11.34 -20.76
N SER A 215 40.30 11.37 -22.00
CA SER A 215 40.80 12.27 -23.05
C SER A 215 40.28 13.72 -22.98
N GLU A 216 39.32 14.04 -22.09
CA GLU A 216 38.71 15.38 -22.00
C GLU A 216 39.73 16.50 -21.73
N ALA A 217 40.74 16.24 -20.90
CA ALA A 217 41.82 17.19 -20.63
C ALA A 217 42.72 17.42 -21.85
N ALA A 218 43.04 16.35 -22.60
CA ALA A 218 43.89 16.43 -23.79
C ALA A 218 43.18 17.16 -24.95
N GLU A 219 41.88 16.89 -25.14
CA GLU A 219 41.03 17.61 -26.10
C GLU A 219 40.97 19.11 -25.78
N THR A 220 40.76 19.46 -24.51
CA THR A 220 40.72 20.86 -24.05
C THR A 220 42.07 21.56 -24.29
N ALA A 221 43.19 20.89 -24.00
CA ALA A 221 44.53 21.41 -24.25
C ALA A 221 44.82 21.61 -25.75
N ALA A 222 44.35 20.70 -26.61
CA ALA A 222 44.50 20.83 -28.07
C ALA A 222 43.76 22.06 -28.62
N TYR A 223 42.51 22.29 -28.21
CA TYR A 223 41.77 23.51 -28.62
C TYR A 223 42.41 24.79 -28.06
N ALA A 224 42.94 24.77 -26.85
CA ALA A 224 43.67 25.91 -26.29
C ALA A 224 44.93 26.25 -27.10
N ALA A 225 45.74 25.24 -27.46
CA ALA A 225 46.93 25.42 -28.28
C ALA A 225 46.60 25.96 -29.68
N LEU A 226 45.53 25.44 -30.33
CA LEU A 226 45.06 25.95 -31.62
C LEU A 226 44.57 27.41 -31.54
N SER A 227 43.94 27.80 -30.43
CA SER A 227 43.53 29.19 -30.18
C SER A 227 44.73 30.13 -29.99
N GLU A 228 45.76 29.68 -29.25
CA GLU A 228 47.01 30.42 -29.09
C GLU A 228 47.76 30.56 -30.42
N GLN A 229 47.80 29.50 -31.24
CA GLN A 229 48.39 29.52 -32.58
C GLN A 229 47.66 30.50 -33.50
N ALA A 230 46.31 30.39 -33.63
CA ALA A 230 45.50 31.33 -34.40
C ALA A 230 45.67 32.80 -33.96
N SER A 231 45.93 33.05 -32.68
CA SER A 231 46.15 34.41 -32.18
C SER A 231 47.46 35.01 -32.71
N ARG A 232 48.48 34.17 -32.89
CA ARG A 232 49.83 34.55 -33.37
C ARG A 232 49.97 34.51 -34.90
N SER A 233 49.20 33.68 -35.59
CA SER A 233 49.23 33.58 -37.06
C SER A 233 48.95 34.91 -37.77
N ASP A 234 49.54 35.04 -38.96
CA ASP A 234 49.20 36.02 -39.98
C ASP A 234 48.02 35.52 -40.84
N VAL A 235 47.72 36.19 -41.96
CA VAL A 235 46.54 35.86 -42.78
C VAL A 235 46.63 34.47 -43.40
N ASP A 236 47.82 34.05 -43.81
CA ASP A 236 48.06 32.80 -44.54
C ASP A 236 48.16 31.62 -43.55
N GLY A 237 48.88 31.81 -42.45
CA GLY A 237 48.98 30.82 -41.36
C GLY A 237 47.67 30.59 -40.57
N LEU A 238 46.58 31.30 -40.88
CA LEU A 238 45.26 31.01 -40.31
C LEU A 238 44.52 29.88 -41.05
N ASP A 239 44.86 29.61 -42.30
CA ASP A 239 44.21 28.55 -43.08
C ASP A 239 44.61 27.15 -42.55
N ASP A 240 45.89 26.95 -42.23
CA ASP A 240 46.39 25.74 -41.59
C ASP A 240 45.76 25.49 -40.22
N VAL A 241 45.65 26.53 -39.39
CA VAL A 241 45.00 26.42 -38.07
C VAL A 241 43.51 26.10 -38.23
N GLN A 242 42.84 26.69 -39.23
CA GLN A 242 41.44 26.38 -39.55
C GLN A 242 41.26 24.89 -39.92
N GLN A 243 42.18 24.30 -40.71
CA GLN A 243 42.14 22.87 -41.03
C GLN A 243 42.44 22.00 -39.80
N ALA A 244 43.38 22.39 -38.96
CA ALA A 244 43.71 21.66 -37.72
C ALA A 244 42.52 21.64 -36.74
N VAL A 245 41.76 22.74 -36.62
CA VAL A 245 40.52 22.79 -35.81
C VAL A 245 39.44 21.86 -36.38
N LEU A 246 39.27 21.81 -37.70
CA LEU A 246 38.33 20.89 -38.36
C LEU A 246 38.75 19.43 -38.19
N ALA A 247 40.05 19.12 -38.22
CA ALA A 247 40.57 17.78 -37.95
C ALA A 247 40.32 17.36 -36.50
N ALA A 248 40.60 18.24 -35.53
CA ALA A 248 40.34 18.00 -34.11
C ALA A 248 38.85 17.72 -33.83
N ALA A 249 37.94 18.53 -34.40
CA ALA A 249 36.49 18.32 -34.27
C ALA A 249 36.02 16.98 -34.87
N ARG A 250 36.57 16.57 -36.03
CA ARG A 250 36.25 15.27 -36.64
C ARG A 250 36.67 14.10 -35.75
N GLU A 251 37.84 14.16 -35.14
CA GLU A 251 38.33 13.11 -34.25
C GLU A 251 37.55 13.07 -32.94
N ALA A 252 37.25 14.24 -32.35
CA ALA A 252 36.42 14.37 -31.16
C ALA A 252 35.01 13.78 -31.35
N SER A 253 34.45 13.86 -32.57
CA SER A 253 33.14 13.30 -32.93
C SER A 253 33.18 11.84 -33.44
N ARG A 254 34.35 11.30 -33.80
CA ARG A 254 34.51 9.91 -34.29
C ARG A 254 34.41 8.88 -33.16
N ALA A 255 35.28 8.99 -32.15
CA ALA A 255 35.31 8.09 -31.00
C ALA A 255 33.96 7.90 -30.25
N PRO A 256 33.15 8.96 -30.01
CA PRO A 256 31.86 8.81 -29.34
C PRO A 256 30.77 8.12 -30.17
N GLY A 257 30.89 8.06 -31.50
CA GLY A 257 29.92 7.36 -32.36
C GLY A 257 29.90 5.85 -32.11
N GLU A 258 31.08 5.23 -32.04
CA GLU A 258 31.21 3.79 -31.72
C GLU A 258 30.70 3.48 -30.31
N LEU A 259 31.11 4.30 -29.33
CA LEU A 259 30.71 4.13 -27.93
C LEU A 259 29.20 4.27 -27.75
N THR A 260 28.57 5.24 -28.43
CA THR A 260 27.11 5.41 -28.48
C THR A 260 26.42 4.15 -29.01
N ALA A 261 26.91 3.60 -30.13
CA ALA A 261 26.36 2.38 -30.72
C ALA A 261 26.55 1.14 -29.82
N GLU A 262 27.60 1.07 -29.01
CA GLU A 262 27.82 0.01 -28.02
C GLU A 262 26.93 0.15 -26.78
N ILE A 263 26.75 1.37 -26.28
CA ILE A 263 25.81 1.68 -25.20
C ILE A 263 24.39 1.28 -25.60
N LEU A 264 23.93 1.71 -26.78
CA LEU A 264 22.58 1.38 -27.28
C LEU A 264 22.37 -0.13 -27.47
N ARG A 265 23.34 -0.84 -28.07
CA ARG A 265 23.29 -2.31 -28.21
C ARG A 265 23.25 -3.02 -26.86
N SER A 266 24.01 -2.54 -25.88
CA SER A 266 24.04 -3.11 -24.52
C SER A 266 22.73 -2.86 -23.78
N SER A 267 22.15 -1.65 -23.89
CA SER A 267 20.83 -1.33 -23.35
C SER A 267 19.71 -2.17 -23.97
N ALA A 268 19.76 -2.40 -25.28
CA ALA A 268 18.81 -3.27 -25.97
C ALA A 268 18.91 -4.73 -25.47
N ALA A 269 20.13 -5.28 -25.38
CA ALA A 269 20.35 -6.64 -24.89
C ALA A 269 19.89 -6.83 -23.43
N LEU A 270 20.12 -5.84 -22.56
CA LEU A 270 19.62 -5.86 -21.18
C LEU A 270 18.09 -5.81 -21.11
N ARG A 271 17.41 -5.04 -21.98
CA ARG A 271 15.94 -5.01 -22.05
C ARG A 271 15.34 -6.33 -22.52
N VAL A 272 15.95 -6.98 -23.51
CA VAL A 272 15.53 -8.31 -23.99
C VAL A 272 15.69 -9.36 -22.87
N PHE A 273 16.82 -9.34 -22.16
CA PHE A 273 17.03 -10.21 -21.00
C PHE A 273 16.03 -9.95 -19.87
N ALA A 274 15.74 -8.69 -19.55
CA ALA A 274 14.75 -8.34 -18.54
C ALA A 274 13.35 -8.88 -18.90
N ALA A 275 12.91 -8.67 -20.14
CA ALA A 275 11.62 -9.17 -20.61
C ALA A 275 11.52 -10.70 -20.55
N ALA A 276 12.56 -11.42 -21.02
CA ALA A 276 12.60 -12.89 -20.97
C ALA A 276 12.60 -13.43 -19.52
N PHE A 277 13.31 -12.76 -18.60
CA PHE A 277 13.31 -13.12 -17.19
C PHE A 277 11.95 -12.83 -16.52
N ASP A 278 11.33 -11.68 -16.81
CA ASP A 278 10.00 -11.33 -16.31
C ASP A 278 8.90 -12.27 -16.83
N GLU A 279 9.02 -12.73 -18.08
CA GLU A 279 8.14 -13.73 -18.69
C GLU A 279 8.30 -15.10 -18.02
N ALA A 280 9.54 -15.60 -17.89
CA ALA A 280 9.83 -16.85 -17.21
C ALA A 280 9.37 -16.86 -15.73
N MET A 281 9.45 -15.72 -15.05
CA MET A 281 9.06 -15.58 -13.65
C MET A 281 7.56 -15.25 -13.46
N ALA A 282 6.83 -14.86 -14.51
CA ALA A 282 5.42 -14.49 -14.41
C ALA A 282 4.52 -15.57 -13.75
N PRO A 283 4.64 -16.88 -14.08
CA PRO A 283 3.85 -17.94 -13.44
C PRO A 283 4.15 -18.14 -11.94
N HIS A 284 5.28 -17.62 -11.45
CA HIS A 284 5.77 -17.86 -10.09
C HIS A 284 5.65 -16.64 -9.16
N ARG A 285 5.07 -15.53 -9.64
CA ARG A 285 4.94 -14.29 -8.84
C ARG A 285 4.08 -14.46 -7.58
N GLU A 286 2.96 -15.19 -7.67
CA GLU A 286 2.07 -15.44 -6.53
C GLU A 286 2.70 -16.36 -5.49
N PHE A 287 3.41 -17.40 -5.93
CA PHE A 287 4.23 -18.25 -5.06
C PHE A 287 5.27 -17.43 -4.30
N LEU A 288 6.09 -16.64 -5.00
CA LEU A 288 7.08 -15.77 -4.36
C LEU A 288 6.46 -14.79 -3.35
N ALA A 289 5.36 -14.13 -3.72
CA ALA A 289 4.66 -13.20 -2.84
C ALA A 289 4.12 -13.89 -1.56
N THR A 290 3.59 -15.10 -1.69
CA THR A 290 3.06 -15.91 -0.57
C THR A 290 4.15 -16.27 0.45
N HIS A 291 5.37 -16.55 -0.03
CA HIS A 291 6.53 -16.83 0.82
C HIS A 291 7.38 -15.57 1.16
N GLY A 292 6.87 -14.37 0.88
CA GLY A 292 7.55 -13.10 1.21
C GLY A 292 8.82 -12.80 0.41
N ALA A 293 9.04 -13.50 -0.71
CA ALA A 293 10.19 -13.32 -1.58
C ALA A 293 9.89 -12.25 -2.65
N VAL A 294 10.81 -11.30 -2.82
CA VAL A 294 10.70 -10.22 -3.82
C VAL A 294 11.54 -10.56 -5.05
N LEU A 295 10.99 -10.31 -6.24
CA LEU A 295 11.71 -10.47 -7.50
C LEU A 295 12.87 -9.43 -7.58
N PRO A 296 14.12 -9.84 -7.82
CA PRO A 296 15.23 -8.88 -7.90
C PRO A 296 15.21 -8.09 -9.21
N ASP A 297 15.47 -6.78 -9.12
CA ASP A 297 15.76 -5.93 -10.28
C ASP A 297 17.14 -6.26 -10.85
N MET A 298 17.17 -7.06 -11.92
CA MET A 298 18.41 -7.55 -12.52
C MET A 298 19.08 -6.56 -13.48
N THR A 299 18.41 -5.48 -13.91
CA THR A 299 18.90 -4.66 -15.05
C THR A 299 18.81 -3.15 -14.88
N SER A 300 17.91 -2.60 -14.06
CA SER A 300 17.65 -1.15 -14.09
C SER A 300 18.84 -0.33 -13.60
N GLY A 301 19.68 -0.87 -12.71
CA GLY A 301 20.96 -0.26 -12.32
C GLY A 301 21.91 -0.07 -13.50
N ALA A 302 22.09 -1.11 -14.32
CA ALA A 302 22.93 -1.05 -15.52
C ALA A 302 22.33 -0.14 -16.60
N LEU A 303 21.00 -0.19 -16.83
CA LEU A 303 20.30 0.68 -17.77
C LEU A 303 20.40 2.17 -17.38
N ARG A 304 20.25 2.52 -16.09
CA ARG A 304 20.47 3.89 -15.59
C ARG A 304 21.90 4.36 -15.87
N SER A 305 22.89 3.50 -15.61
CA SER A 305 24.31 3.79 -15.85
C SER A 305 24.61 4.02 -17.34
N LEU A 306 24.13 3.13 -18.22
CA LEU A 306 24.26 3.26 -19.68
C LEU A 306 23.61 4.53 -20.23
N ASN A 307 22.40 4.88 -19.76
CA ASN A 307 21.74 6.13 -20.16
C ASN A 307 22.51 7.38 -19.67
N ALA A 308 23.12 7.32 -18.48
CA ALA A 308 23.96 8.41 -17.98
C ALA A 308 25.26 8.55 -18.79
N MET A 309 25.86 7.45 -19.23
CA MET A 309 27.01 7.46 -20.15
C MET A 309 26.63 8.07 -21.50
N LEU A 310 25.50 7.68 -22.09
CA LEU A 310 24.99 8.23 -23.35
C LEU A 310 24.82 9.75 -23.26
N GLY A 311 24.04 10.23 -22.28
CA GLY A 311 23.82 11.66 -22.11
C GLY A 311 25.09 12.45 -21.79
N TYR A 312 26.11 11.83 -21.17
CA TYR A 312 27.43 12.45 -21.02
C TYR A 312 28.15 12.58 -22.37
N VAL A 313 28.16 11.52 -23.18
CA VAL A 313 28.79 11.48 -24.50
C VAL A 313 28.18 12.56 -25.40
N GLU A 314 26.85 12.62 -25.49
CA GLU A 314 26.11 13.64 -26.25
C GLU A 314 26.47 15.07 -25.80
N ARG A 315 26.47 15.33 -24.49
CA ARG A 315 26.85 16.65 -23.94
C ARG A 315 28.32 17.01 -24.19
N ARG A 316 29.23 16.05 -24.30
CA ARG A 316 30.64 16.32 -24.63
C ARG A 316 30.81 16.64 -26.11
N VAL A 317 30.17 15.88 -27.01
CA VAL A 317 30.17 16.17 -28.45
C VAL A 317 29.64 17.58 -28.71
N ALA A 318 28.45 17.91 -28.18
CA ALA A 318 27.86 19.24 -28.32
C ALA A 318 28.75 20.38 -27.77
N ARG A 319 29.53 20.11 -26.72
CA ARG A 319 30.52 21.07 -26.19
C ARG A 319 31.72 21.23 -27.12
N SER A 320 32.24 20.13 -27.65
CA SER A 320 33.36 20.09 -28.59
C SER A 320 33.02 20.85 -29.88
N ASP A 321 31.85 20.56 -30.47
CA ASP A 321 31.33 21.24 -31.66
C ASP A 321 31.13 22.74 -31.41
N ALA A 322 30.63 23.14 -30.23
CA ALA A 322 30.50 24.54 -29.85
C ALA A 322 31.87 25.23 -29.69
N THR A 323 32.86 24.57 -29.08
CA THR A 323 34.24 25.08 -28.95
C THR A 323 34.90 25.23 -30.32
N ALA A 324 34.79 24.23 -31.20
CA ALA A 324 35.32 24.29 -32.56
C ALA A 324 34.64 25.42 -33.36
N THR A 325 33.31 25.55 -33.28
CA THR A 325 32.56 26.63 -33.94
C THR A 325 32.98 28.01 -33.44
N ALA A 326 33.14 28.19 -32.13
CA ALA A 326 33.60 29.44 -31.54
C ALA A 326 35.03 29.80 -31.99
N LEU A 327 35.93 28.82 -32.06
CA LEU A 327 37.30 29.02 -32.51
C LEU A 327 37.39 29.33 -34.02
N LEU A 328 36.60 28.65 -34.87
CA LEU A 328 36.49 28.99 -36.30
C LEU A 328 35.93 30.41 -36.50
N GLY A 329 34.96 30.83 -35.69
CA GLY A 329 34.47 32.21 -35.65
C GLY A 329 35.56 33.21 -35.25
N GLY A 330 36.34 32.88 -34.22
CA GLY A 330 37.51 33.65 -33.78
C GLY A 330 38.58 33.81 -34.87
N ILE A 331 38.90 32.72 -35.58
CA ILE A 331 39.81 32.69 -36.74
C ILE A 331 39.30 33.61 -37.85
N ALA A 332 38.00 33.54 -38.18
CA ALA A 332 37.39 34.41 -39.19
C ALA A 332 37.46 35.91 -38.78
N LEU A 333 37.21 36.23 -37.51
CA LEU A 333 37.34 37.59 -36.97
C LEU A 333 38.80 38.08 -36.97
N ARG A 334 39.76 37.22 -36.61
CA ARG A 334 41.21 37.51 -36.65
C ARG A 334 41.68 37.77 -38.09
N ARG A 335 41.26 36.94 -39.05
CA ARG A 335 41.53 37.12 -40.49
C ARG A 335 40.98 38.45 -41.01
N GLN A 336 39.77 38.84 -40.59
CA GLN A 336 39.21 40.16 -40.91
C GLN A 336 40.00 41.30 -40.25
N ALA A 337 40.38 41.17 -38.97
CA ALA A 337 41.13 42.19 -38.26
C ALA A 337 42.51 42.45 -38.88
N LEU A 338 43.24 41.38 -39.25
CA LEU A 338 44.51 41.47 -39.97
C LEU A 338 44.37 42.20 -41.31
N ARG A 339 43.36 41.84 -42.11
CA ARG A 339 43.07 42.54 -43.37
C ARG A 339 42.76 44.02 -43.15
N VAL A 340 41.98 44.37 -42.12
CA VAL A 340 41.70 45.77 -41.77
C VAL A 340 42.95 46.52 -41.30
N MET A 341 43.87 45.87 -40.59
CA MET A 341 45.17 46.46 -40.21
C MET A 341 46.09 46.75 -41.40
N GLN A 342 45.90 46.07 -42.53
CA GLN A 342 46.62 46.31 -43.78
C GLN A 342 46.02 47.46 -44.62
N MET A 343 44.89 48.06 -44.20
CA MET A 343 44.22 49.15 -44.91
C MET A 343 44.64 50.54 -44.39
N ASP A 344 44.44 51.55 -45.23
CA ASP A 344 44.61 52.96 -44.87
C ASP A 344 43.66 53.41 -43.74
N GLU A 345 43.97 54.56 -43.14
CA GLU A 345 43.23 55.10 -42.00
C GLU A 345 41.76 55.43 -42.32
N GLY A 346 41.48 55.98 -43.50
CA GLY A 346 40.13 56.34 -43.92
C GLY A 346 39.25 55.11 -44.11
N ALA A 347 39.79 54.05 -44.72
CA ALA A 347 39.12 52.76 -44.83
C ALA A 347 38.90 52.10 -43.44
N ARG A 348 39.90 52.14 -42.55
CA ARG A 348 39.77 51.64 -41.17
C ARG A 348 38.63 52.33 -40.41
N GLU A 349 38.54 53.66 -40.48
CA GLU A 349 37.44 54.42 -39.87
C GLU A 349 36.07 54.12 -40.51
N ALA A 350 35.99 54.04 -41.85
CA ALA A 350 34.75 53.74 -42.54
C ALA A 350 34.18 52.37 -42.13
N ILE A 351 35.05 51.37 -41.98
CA ILE A 351 34.70 50.04 -41.48
C ILE A 351 34.27 50.12 -40.00
N ALA A 352 34.95 50.89 -39.15
CA ALA A 352 34.56 51.08 -37.76
C ALA A 352 33.16 51.71 -37.62
N ARG A 353 32.88 52.79 -38.35
CA ARG A 353 31.56 53.44 -38.41
C ARG A 353 30.48 52.48 -38.91
N SER A 354 30.76 51.72 -39.98
CA SER A 354 29.84 50.73 -40.54
C SER A 354 29.53 49.60 -39.55
N ARG A 355 30.55 49.07 -38.86
CA ARG A 355 30.38 48.05 -37.82
C ARG A 355 29.61 48.56 -36.60
N ALA A 356 29.89 49.77 -36.12
CA ALA A 356 29.16 50.38 -35.01
C ALA A 356 27.67 50.58 -35.34
N ARG A 357 27.36 51.05 -36.56
CA ARG A 357 25.99 51.16 -37.06
C ARG A 357 25.30 49.80 -37.13
N ARG A 358 25.92 48.79 -37.75
CA ARG A 358 25.35 47.43 -37.85
C ARG A 358 25.14 46.78 -36.48
N ALA A 359 26.05 47.00 -35.53
CA ALA A 359 25.88 46.51 -34.16
C ALA A 359 24.68 47.17 -33.46
N SER A 360 24.48 48.48 -33.66
CA SER A 360 23.32 49.22 -33.16
C SER A 360 22.01 48.75 -33.79
N GLU A 361 21.99 48.53 -35.11
CA GLU A 361 20.84 47.97 -35.84
C GLU A 361 20.47 46.58 -35.28
N MET A 362 21.42 45.63 -35.27
CA MET A 362 21.21 44.25 -34.78
C MET A 362 20.78 44.18 -33.31
N PHE A 363 21.33 45.04 -32.43
CA PHE A 363 20.93 45.07 -31.02
C PHE A 363 19.59 45.75 -30.82
N GLY A 364 19.26 46.79 -31.60
CA GLY A 364 17.93 47.39 -31.64
C GLY A 364 16.86 46.42 -32.14
N GLU A 365 17.17 45.58 -33.13
CA GLU A 365 16.30 44.47 -33.58
C GLU A 365 16.14 43.40 -32.50
N GLY A 366 17.25 42.91 -31.94
CA GLY A 366 17.24 41.91 -30.87
C GLY A 366 16.59 42.39 -29.57
N ALA A 367 16.57 43.69 -29.30
CA ALA A 367 15.82 44.30 -28.20
C ALA A 367 14.31 44.31 -28.50
N ARG A 368 13.91 44.75 -29.70
CA ARG A 368 12.50 44.73 -30.14
C ARG A 368 11.92 43.31 -30.13
N ALA A 369 12.62 42.34 -30.71
CA ALA A 369 12.18 40.93 -30.74
C ALA A 369 11.99 40.33 -29.32
N ARG A 370 12.83 40.71 -28.35
CA ARG A 370 12.65 40.32 -26.93
C ARG A 370 11.41 40.94 -26.31
N VAL A 371 11.13 42.21 -26.61
CA VAL A 371 9.92 42.89 -26.13
C VAL A 371 8.65 42.32 -26.79
N GLU A 372 8.72 41.90 -28.05
CA GLU A 372 7.63 41.21 -28.75
C GLU A 372 7.38 39.82 -28.15
N ALA A 373 8.41 39.00 -27.95
CA ALA A 373 8.29 37.69 -27.27
C ALA A 373 7.71 37.83 -25.84
N LEU A 374 8.17 38.85 -25.09
CA LEU A 374 7.60 39.19 -23.78
C LEU A 374 6.20 39.84 -23.84
N SER A 375 5.72 40.25 -25.01
CA SER A 375 4.35 40.73 -25.19
C SER A 375 3.42 39.64 -25.72
N ALA A 376 3.97 38.57 -26.31
CA ALA A 376 3.23 37.36 -26.66
C ALA A 376 2.73 36.61 -25.42
N ALA A 377 1.61 35.90 -25.59
CA ALA A 377 1.11 34.96 -24.59
C ALA A 377 2.04 33.73 -24.51
N PRO A 378 2.28 33.16 -23.31
CA PRO A 378 3.04 31.93 -23.19
C PRO A 378 2.35 30.77 -23.94
N PRO A 379 3.12 29.82 -24.52
CA PRO A 379 2.55 28.65 -25.16
C PRO A 379 1.71 27.85 -24.15
N VAL A 380 0.54 27.39 -24.59
CA VAL A 380 -0.36 26.56 -23.77
C VAL A 380 -0.21 25.09 -24.14
N SER A 381 -0.44 24.22 -23.15
CA SER A 381 -0.44 22.78 -23.33
C SER A 381 -1.70 22.34 -24.10
N GLU A 382 -1.55 21.44 -25.07
CA GLU A 382 -2.59 21.14 -26.08
C GLU A 382 -3.88 20.55 -25.49
N LYS A 383 -3.77 19.66 -24.49
CA LYS A 383 -4.91 18.97 -23.89
C LYS A 383 -5.47 19.69 -22.68
N LEU A 384 -4.62 20.32 -21.88
CA LEU A 384 -5.02 20.91 -20.59
C LEU A 384 -5.33 22.40 -20.67
N GLY A 385 -4.87 23.09 -21.73
CA GLY A 385 -5.03 24.54 -21.90
C GLY A 385 -4.22 25.37 -20.90
N LEU A 386 -3.26 24.75 -20.22
CA LEU A 386 -2.47 25.39 -19.16
C LEU A 386 -1.23 26.05 -19.78
N PRO A 387 -0.89 27.30 -19.38
CA PRO A 387 0.31 27.96 -19.91
C PRO A 387 1.56 27.25 -19.42
N LEU A 388 2.56 27.11 -20.30
CA LEU A 388 3.91 26.67 -19.98
C LEU A 388 4.77 27.90 -19.62
N LEU A 389 5.47 27.84 -18.50
CA LEU A 389 6.04 29.01 -17.82
C LEU A 389 7.57 28.98 -17.74
N ALA A 390 8.23 27.84 -18.00
CA ALA A 390 9.68 27.72 -17.83
C ALA A 390 10.48 28.55 -18.86
N GLU A 391 10.04 28.55 -20.12
CA GLU A 391 10.63 29.35 -21.20
C GLU A 391 10.48 30.85 -20.91
N ARG A 392 9.25 31.27 -20.59
CA ARG A 392 8.91 32.65 -20.20
C ARG A 392 9.70 33.13 -18.97
N CYS A 393 9.93 32.25 -17.98
CA CYS A 393 10.80 32.54 -16.84
C CYS A 393 12.26 32.78 -17.30
N GLY A 394 12.75 31.98 -18.25
CA GLY A 394 14.05 32.17 -18.87
C GLY A 394 14.20 33.52 -19.59
N GLU A 395 13.21 33.91 -20.40
CA GLU A 395 13.20 35.20 -21.10
C GLU A 395 13.23 36.39 -20.14
N LEU A 396 12.39 36.36 -19.10
CA LEU A 396 12.31 37.42 -18.10
C LEU A 396 13.63 37.54 -17.29
N LEU A 397 14.23 36.41 -16.89
CA LEU A 397 15.53 36.41 -16.23
C LEU A 397 16.63 36.96 -17.14
N ALA A 398 16.64 36.57 -18.42
CA ALA A 398 17.59 37.07 -19.40
C ALA A 398 17.41 38.57 -19.66
N LEU A 399 16.18 39.10 -19.63
CA LEU A 399 15.92 40.54 -19.72
C LEU A 399 16.48 41.28 -18.49
N VAL A 400 16.15 40.85 -17.27
CA VAL A 400 16.62 41.52 -16.04
C VAL A 400 18.16 41.50 -15.93
N GLN A 401 18.82 40.46 -16.42
CA GLN A 401 20.30 40.41 -16.51
C GLN A 401 20.92 41.48 -17.43
N LEU A 402 20.16 42.07 -18.36
CA LEU A 402 20.61 43.18 -19.21
C LEU A 402 20.49 44.55 -18.52
N ARG A 403 19.77 44.66 -17.39
CA ARG A 403 19.53 45.93 -16.69
C ARG A 403 20.82 46.72 -16.40
N PRO A 404 21.88 46.13 -15.80
CA PRO A 404 23.13 46.87 -15.53
C PRO A 404 23.84 47.36 -16.80
N LEU A 405 23.69 46.64 -17.93
CA LEU A 405 24.29 47.02 -19.21
C LEU A 405 23.56 48.19 -19.88
N CYS A 406 22.27 48.37 -19.58
CA CYS A 406 21.42 49.42 -20.15
C CYS A 406 21.23 50.62 -19.23
N GLU A 407 21.50 50.52 -17.93
CA GLU A 407 21.51 51.65 -16.98
C GLU A 407 22.88 52.34 -16.88
N ALA A 408 23.97 51.69 -17.32
CA ALA A 408 25.30 52.28 -17.37
C ALA A 408 25.35 53.55 -18.26
N ALA A 409 25.87 54.65 -17.72
CA ALA A 409 26.01 55.92 -18.43
C ALA A 409 27.19 55.91 -19.41
N GLY A 410 26.92 56.26 -20.67
CA GLY A 410 27.92 56.46 -21.72
C GLY A 410 27.33 56.21 -23.10
N SER A 411 27.55 57.12 -24.04
CA SER A 411 27.01 57.02 -25.40
C SER A 411 27.58 55.81 -26.12
N SER A 412 26.75 54.80 -26.33
CA SER A 412 27.16 53.53 -26.90
C SER A 412 26.29 53.13 -28.08
N TRP A 413 26.81 52.24 -28.94
CA TRP A 413 26.04 51.64 -30.02
C TRP A 413 24.81 50.86 -29.53
N ARG A 414 24.63 50.65 -28.22
CA ARG A 414 23.50 49.92 -27.63
C ARG A 414 22.33 50.82 -27.27
N ASP A 415 22.52 52.14 -27.23
CA ASP A 415 21.60 53.06 -26.53
C ASP A 415 20.17 53.02 -27.07
N ALA A 416 20.01 52.90 -28.39
CA ALA A 416 18.71 52.77 -29.05
C ALA A 416 17.97 51.48 -28.66
N GLY A 417 18.68 50.34 -28.56
CA GLY A 417 18.08 49.08 -28.08
C GLY A 417 17.83 49.09 -26.57
N CYS A 418 18.72 49.71 -25.79
CA CYS A 418 18.56 49.82 -24.35
C CYS A 418 17.39 50.74 -23.96
N ALA A 419 17.09 51.78 -24.73
CA ALA A 419 15.89 52.60 -24.54
C ALA A 419 14.61 51.73 -24.55
N VAL A 420 14.49 50.83 -25.55
CA VAL A 420 13.36 49.89 -25.68
C VAL A 420 13.27 48.90 -24.51
N LEU A 421 14.40 48.49 -23.93
CA LEU A 421 14.41 47.53 -22.82
C LEU A 421 14.16 48.16 -21.44
N ARG A 422 14.56 49.42 -21.22
CA ARG A 422 14.40 50.13 -19.93
C ARG A 422 12.94 50.18 -19.47
N GLU A 423 12.01 50.41 -20.40
CA GLU A 423 10.56 50.44 -20.13
C GLU A 423 9.99 49.10 -19.64
N ARG A 424 10.76 47.99 -19.70
CA ARG A 424 10.30 46.63 -19.39
C ARG A 424 10.99 45.98 -18.20
N PHE A 425 12.07 46.53 -17.65
CA PHE A 425 12.80 45.90 -16.54
C PHE A 425 11.95 45.75 -15.27
N ASP A 426 11.33 46.83 -14.78
CA ASP A 426 10.53 46.79 -13.55
C ASP A 426 9.29 45.89 -13.69
N ALA A 427 8.66 45.88 -14.88
CA ALA A 427 7.56 44.97 -15.18
C ALA A 427 8.00 43.50 -15.21
N ALA A 428 9.21 43.21 -15.74
CA ALA A 428 9.76 41.86 -15.77
C ALA A 428 10.16 41.37 -14.37
N GLU A 429 10.72 42.23 -13.52
CA GLU A 429 11.00 41.93 -12.11
C GLU A 429 9.71 41.66 -11.32
N ALA A 430 8.65 42.46 -11.53
CA ALA A 430 7.35 42.25 -10.90
C ALA A 430 6.70 40.92 -11.33
N GLU A 431 6.80 40.57 -12.62
CA GLU A 431 6.31 39.31 -13.19
C GLU A 431 7.11 38.11 -12.63
N LEU A 432 8.43 38.20 -12.53
CA LEU A 432 9.27 37.16 -11.89
C LEU A 432 8.95 36.99 -10.41
N ARG A 433 8.85 38.09 -9.66
CA ARG A 433 8.65 38.08 -8.21
C ARG A 433 7.25 37.67 -7.79
N THR A 434 6.23 37.97 -8.59
CA THR A 434 4.82 37.79 -8.17
C THR A 434 3.90 37.18 -9.24
N GLY A 435 4.10 37.50 -10.52
CA GLY A 435 3.25 37.03 -11.61
C GLY A 435 3.38 35.53 -11.88
N LEU A 436 4.61 35.07 -12.15
CA LEU A 436 4.90 33.66 -12.39
C LEU A 436 4.58 32.77 -11.18
N PRO A 437 4.96 33.09 -9.92
CA PRO A 437 4.56 32.28 -8.76
C PRO A 437 3.04 32.12 -8.64
N ARG A 438 2.26 33.18 -8.89
CA ARG A 438 0.78 33.12 -8.88
C ARG A 438 0.24 32.24 -10.01
N LYS A 439 0.80 32.35 -11.23
CA LYS A 439 0.40 31.53 -12.39
C LYS A 439 0.70 30.04 -12.16
N SER A 440 1.89 29.71 -11.63
CA SER A 440 2.25 28.34 -11.26
C SER A 440 1.33 27.79 -10.16
N ALA A 441 1.05 28.56 -9.11
CA ALA A 441 0.13 28.15 -8.04
C ALA A 441 -1.30 27.88 -8.56
N ALA A 442 -1.83 28.76 -9.42
CA ALA A 442 -3.13 28.58 -10.06
C ALA A 442 -3.15 27.33 -10.98
N GLY A 443 -2.09 27.11 -11.76
CA GLY A 443 -1.97 25.92 -12.60
C GLY A 443 -1.87 24.61 -11.78
N LEU A 444 -1.15 24.62 -10.65
CA LEU A 444 -1.10 23.47 -9.73
C LEU A 444 -2.45 23.19 -9.05
N ALA A 445 -3.27 24.23 -8.81
CA ALA A 445 -4.65 24.06 -8.37
C ALA A 445 -5.53 23.43 -9.46
N ALA A 446 -5.45 23.91 -10.71
CA ALA A 446 -6.17 23.30 -11.84
C ALA A 446 -5.76 21.83 -12.09
N LEU A 447 -4.47 21.48 -11.93
CA LEU A 447 -4.01 20.08 -11.97
C LEU A 447 -4.55 19.24 -10.80
N ARG A 448 -4.79 19.84 -9.62
CA ARG A 448 -5.43 19.17 -8.48
C ARG A 448 -6.89 18.82 -8.80
N GLU A 449 -7.63 19.78 -9.37
CA GLU A 449 -9.04 19.60 -9.75
C GLU A 449 -9.22 18.56 -10.86
N LYS A 450 -8.27 18.49 -11.81
CA LYS A 450 -8.21 17.44 -12.84
C LYS A 450 -7.71 16.07 -12.34
N GLY A 451 -7.56 15.88 -11.03
CA GLY A 451 -7.31 14.57 -10.42
C GLY A 451 -5.86 14.07 -10.46
N MET A 452 -4.88 14.90 -10.83
CA MET A 452 -3.47 14.45 -10.91
C MET A 452 -2.91 14.00 -9.56
N ALA A 453 -2.06 12.98 -9.56
CA ALA A 453 -1.38 12.49 -8.36
C ALA A 453 -0.64 13.61 -7.61
N ALA A 454 -0.63 13.55 -6.27
CA ALA A 454 0.02 14.56 -5.43
C ALA A 454 1.52 14.69 -5.71
N ALA A 455 2.24 13.55 -5.77
CA ALA A 455 3.68 13.50 -5.97
C ALA A 455 4.19 14.23 -7.23
N ALA A 456 3.37 14.32 -8.30
CA ALA A 456 3.72 15.07 -9.51
C ALA A 456 3.63 16.60 -9.32
N ARG A 457 2.83 17.07 -8.36
CA ARG A 457 2.57 18.49 -8.07
C ARG A 457 3.41 19.01 -6.90
N ASP A 458 3.69 18.16 -5.92
CA ASP A 458 4.42 18.50 -4.69
C ASP A 458 5.83 19.03 -4.98
N ALA A 459 6.51 18.47 -5.99
CA ALA A 459 7.85 18.91 -6.42
C ALA A 459 7.89 20.33 -7.05
N ALA A 460 6.76 20.84 -7.53
CA ALA A 460 6.63 22.21 -8.00
C ALA A 460 6.20 23.14 -6.85
N GLN A 461 5.27 22.70 -6.00
CA GLN A 461 4.82 23.44 -4.83
C GLN A 461 5.97 23.72 -3.86
N ALA A 462 6.76 22.71 -3.49
CA ALA A 462 7.90 22.87 -2.58
C ALA A 462 8.94 23.89 -3.08
N ARG A 463 9.09 24.04 -4.41
CA ARG A 463 9.97 25.04 -5.02
C ARG A 463 9.36 26.44 -5.05
N LEU A 464 8.04 26.57 -5.18
CA LEU A 464 7.35 27.84 -4.98
C LEU A 464 7.49 28.31 -3.52
N ASP A 465 7.28 27.40 -2.57
CA ASP A 465 7.37 27.70 -1.13
C ASP A 465 8.80 28.08 -0.71
N ALA A 466 9.82 27.49 -1.35
CA ALA A 466 11.23 27.85 -1.19
C ALA A 466 11.64 29.14 -1.95
N GLY A 467 10.76 29.75 -2.74
CA GLY A 467 11.07 30.93 -3.56
C GLY A 467 11.92 30.66 -4.81
N GLU A 468 12.15 29.40 -5.19
CA GLU A 468 12.95 28.99 -6.35
C GLU A 468 12.16 29.17 -7.68
N VAL A 469 11.81 30.40 -8.05
CA VAL A 469 10.89 30.69 -9.19
C VAL A 469 11.23 29.92 -10.48
N LYS A 470 12.52 29.85 -10.86
CA LYS A 470 12.95 29.10 -12.06
C LYS A 470 12.78 27.59 -11.90
N GLY A 471 13.15 27.04 -10.75
CA GLY A 471 12.98 25.62 -10.45
C GLY A 471 11.51 25.22 -10.38
N ALA A 472 10.68 26.09 -9.79
CA ALA A 472 9.23 25.94 -9.72
C ALA A 472 8.60 25.94 -11.12
N ALA A 473 8.95 26.88 -11.99
CA ALA A 473 8.43 26.93 -13.37
C ALA A 473 8.78 25.66 -14.18
N ILE A 474 10.02 25.16 -14.07
CA ILE A 474 10.44 23.91 -14.73
C ILE A 474 9.69 22.69 -14.17
N ALA A 475 9.55 22.60 -12.85
CA ALA A 475 8.84 21.50 -12.20
C ALA A 475 7.33 21.53 -12.53
N TYR A 476 6.74 22.72 -12.61
CA TYR A 476 5.35 22.92 -13.02
C TYR A 476 5.13 22.52 -14.49
N ASP A 477 5.97 22.96 -15.43
CA ASP A 477 5.86 22.55 -16.85
C ASP A 477 6.04 21.03 -17.02
N THR A 478 6.89 20.42 -16.19
CA THR A 478 7.06 18.96 -16.12
C THR A 478 5.78 18.27 -15.61
N ALA A 479 5.11 18.84 -14.61
CA ALA A 479 3.84 18.32 -14.10
C ALA A 479 2.70 18.47 -15.12
N VAL A 480 2.63 19.60 -15.85
CA VAL A 480 1.66 19.82 -16.94
C VAL A 480 1.88 18.81 -18.07
N ARG A 481 3.10 18.68 -18.59
CA ARG A 481 3.40 17.72 -19.67
C ARG A 481 3.22 16.27 -19.23
N GLY A 482 3.56 15.94 -17.98
CA GLY A 482 3.31 14.63 -17.39
C GLY A 482 1.81 14.29 -17.34
N ALA A 483 0.96 15.29 -17.07
CA ALA A 483 -0.49 15.17 -17.08
C ALA A 483 -1.13 15.09 -18.48
N GLU A 484 -0.36 15.33 -19.55
CA GLU A 484 -0.83 15.16 -20.95
C GLU A 484 -0.43 13.81 -21.55
N GLY A 485 0.58 13.15 -20.99
CA GLY A 485 1.03 11.81 -21.38
C GLY A 485 0.27 10.67 -20.68
N THR A 486 -0.55 11.00 -19.67
CA THR A 486 -1.51 10.12 -18.99
C THR A 486 -2.91 10.31 -19.55
#